data_AF-A0A1V9X2I3-F1
#
_entry.id   AF-A0A1V9X2I3-F1
#
_cell.length_a   1.000
_cell.length_b   1.000
_cell.length_c   1.000
_cell.angle_alpha   90.00
_cell.angle_beta   90.00
_cell.angle_gamma   90.00
#
_symmetry.space_group_name_H-M   'P 1'
#
loop_
_entity.id
_entity.type
_entity.pdbx_description
1 polymer ?
#
loop_
_entity_poly.entity_id
_entity_poly.type
_entity_poly.pdbx_seq_one_letter_code
_entity_poly.pdbx_strand_id
1 'polypeptide(L)'
;ECTETACSAAPCQNGGLCEPVGTYYRCECRPGFGGRDCERATHRCSSQPCAHGATCVPADGDTFFCKCPPGKSGQFCDTRLILYNGQGRAGKGDYLAVSLISQHVEYRYNLGGVGPNLSSTVVITAPNMISLNEWHSIRVTRNRKEGSLQVDRGPVVQAVSMVHMDLVLKRA
;
A
#
# COMPACT_ATOMS: atom_id res chain seq x y z
N GLU A 1 34.42 43.97 18.15
CA GLU A 1 34.94 42.95 17.23
C GLU A 1 33.76 42.20 16.64
N CYS A 2 33.66 42.09 15.31
CA CYS A 2 32.69 41.21 14.67
C CYS A 2 33.37 39.84 14.51
N THR A 3 32.96 38.87 15.32
CA THR A 3 33.46 37.50 15.22
C THR A 3 32.89 36.85 13.97
N GLU A 4 33.67 36.83 12.89
CA GLU A 4 33.33 36.11 11.66
C GLU A 4 33.28 34.60 11.92
N THR A 5 32.14 33.97 11.63
CA THR A 5 31.95 32.53 11.76
C THR A 5 31.51 31.94 10.42
N ALA A 6 31.55 30.62 10.30
CA ALA A 6 31.02 29.92 9.13
C ALA A 6 29.52 30.18 8.86
N CYS A 7 28.77 30.72 9.84
CA CYS A 7 27.37 31.11 9.70
C CYS A 7 27.15 32.57 9.30
N SER A 8 28.19 33.43 9.26
CA SER A 8 28.05 34.84 8.89
C SER A 8 27.47 35.04 7.48
N ALA A 9 27.74 34.09 6.57
CA ALA A 9 27.22 34.10 5.21
C ALA A 9 25.78 33.57 5.08
N ALA A 10 25.14 33.18 6.20
CA ALA A 10 23.83 32.56 6.25
C ALA A 10 23.65 31.40 5.23
N PRO A 11 24.51 30.35 5.28
CA PRO A 11 24.52 29.30 4.26
C PRO A 11 23.25 28.44 4.25
N CYS A 12 22.53 28.33 5.38
CA CYS A 12 21.32 27.50 5.49
C CYS A 12 20.10 28.19 4.87
N GLN A 13 19.57 27.59 3.80
CA GLN A 13 18.40 28.06 3.07
C GLN A 13 17.08 27.62 3.75
N ASN A 14 15.95 28.13 3.25
CA ASN A 14 14.60 27.71 3.65
C ASN A 14 14.32 27.78 5.17
N GLY A 15 14.98 28.72 5.86
CA GLY A 15 14.82 28.95 7.29
C GLY A 15 15.48 27.89 8.19
N GLY A 16 16.42 27.10 7.67
CA GLY A 16 17.25 26.19 8.47
C GLY A 16 18.09 26.94 9.51
N LEU A 17 18.33 26.32 10.67
CA LEU A 17 19.18 26.86 11.72
C LEU A 17 20.65 26.57 11.40
N CYS A 18 21.50 27.60 11.44
CA CYS A 18 22.93 27.45 11.22
C CYS A 18 23.68 27.32 12.55
N GLU A 19 24.43 26.22 12.70
CA GLU A 19 25.31 25.97 13.83
C GLU A 19 26.79 26.05 13.38
N PRO A 20 27.61 26.96 13.94
CA PRO A 20 29.04 26.98 13.66
C PRO A 20 29.75 25.81 14.36
N VAL A 21 30.58 25.08 13.62
CA VAL A 21 31.38 23.93 14.09
C VAL A 21 32.83 24.16 13.70
N GLY A 22 33.57 24.89 14.56
CA GLY A 22 34.94 25.32 14.25
C GLY A 22 34.98 26.26 13.06
N THR A 23 35.70 25.88 12.00
CA THR A 23 35.76 26.61 10.72
C THR A 23 34.66 26.19 9.72
N TYR A 24 33.82 25.22 10.09
CA TYR A 24 32.71 24.73 9.27
C TYR A 24 31.36 25.13 9.87
N TYR A 25 30.28 24.87 9.13
CA TYR A 25 28.92 25.02 9.60
C TYR A 25 28.15 23.71 9.45
N ARG A 26 27.06 23.59 10.20
CA ARG A 26 26.03 22.56 10.06
C ARG A 26 24.67 23.24 9.98
N CYS A 27 23.84 22.80 9.04
CA CYS A 27 22.45 23.26 8.96
C CYS A 27 21.52 22.23 9.59
N GLU A 28 20.67 22.69 10.52
CA GLU A 28 19.50 21.95 10.96
C GLU A 28 18.30 22.40 10.12
N CYS A 29 17.87 21.53 9.20
CA CYS A 29 16.81 21.87 8.25
C CYS A 29 15.43 21.81 8.89
N ARG A 30 14.57 22.77 8.52
CA ARG A 30 13.16 22.71 8.89
C ARG A 30 12.47 21.48 8.28
N PRO A 31 11.39 20.98 8.88
CA PRO A 31 10.58 19.93 8.29
C PRO A 31 10.19 20.26 6.84
N GLY A 32 10.39 19.30 5.93
CA GLY A 32 10.13 19.50 4.50
C GLY A 32 11.33 20.00 3.70
N PHE A 33 12.51 20.18 4.31
CA PHE A 33 13.75 20.52 3.63
C PHE A 33 14.92 19.62 4.06
N GLY A 34 15.90 19.48 3.17
CA GLY A 34 17.12 18.72 3.38
C GLY A 34 18.19 19.10 2.36
N GLY A 35 19.32 18.41 2.39
CA GLY A 35 20.52 18.86 1.69
C GLY A 35 21.50 19.50 2.66
N ARG A 36 22.72 19.81 2.19
CA ARG A 36 23.77 20.37 3.05
C ARG A 36 23.39 21.75 3.58
N ASP A 37 22.71 22.51 2.74
CA ASP A 37 22.33 23.89 2.95
C ASP A 37 20.80 24.02 3.06
N CYS A 38 20.09 22.92 3.32
CA CYS A 38 18.61 22.86 3.32
C CYS A 38 17.96 23.34 2.02
N GLU A 39 18.69 23.23 0.90
CA GLU A 39 18.33 23.72 -0.42
C GLU A 39 17.26 22.86 -1.12
N ARG A 40 17.09 21.61 -0.69
CA ARG A 40 16.19 20.64 -1.32
C ARG A 40 14.91 20.50 -0.53
N ALA A 41 13.76 20.76 -1.14
CA ALA A 41 12.47 20.36 -0.59
C ALA A 41 12.42 18.83 -0.46
N THR A 42 12.23 18.32 0.75
CA THR A 42 12.03 16.90 1.03
C THR A 42 10.54 16.61 1.07
N HIS A 43 10.00 16.14 -0.05
CA HIS A 43 8.66 15.56 -0.08
C HIS A 43 8.72 14.07 0.26
N ARG A 44 7.59 13.46 0.67
CA ARG A 44 7.47 12.02 0.93
C ARG A 44 7.93 11.14 -0.25
N CYS A 45 7.88 11.65 -1.49
CA CYS A 45 8.42 10.93 -2.64
C CYS A 45 9.95 10.77 -2.64
N SER A 46 10.68 11.57 -1.85
CA SER A 46 12.15 11.52 -1.78
C SER A 46 12.66 10.20 -1.18
N SER A 47 11.85 9.51 -0.37
CA SER A 47 12.18 8.19 0.17
C SER A 47 11.89 7.04 -0.79
N GLN A 48 11.47 7.33 -2.03
CA GLN A 48 11.08 6.34 -3.04
C GLN A 48 10.07 5.31 -2.49
N PRO A 49 8.94 5.76 -1.94
CA PRO A 49 8.00 4.87 -1.24
C PRO A 49 7.22 3.92 -2.17
N CYS A 50 7.22 4.17 -3.48
CA CYS A 50 6.46 3.38 -4.46
C CYS A 50 7.29 2.21 -4.98
N ALA A 51 6.72 1.01 -4.98
CA ALA A 51 7.40 -0.21 -5.39
C ALA A 51 7.42 -0.39 -6.92
N HIS A 52 8.32 -1.27 -7.38
CA HIS A 52 8.29 -1.87 -8.72
C HIS A 52 8.22 -0.88 -9.91
N GLY A 53 8.93 0.24 -9.82
CA GLY A 53 8.99 1.23 -10.90
C GLY A 53 7.73 2.10 -11.02
N ALA A 54 6.87 2.11 -9.99
CA ALA A 54 5.75 3.04 -9.90
C ALA A 54 6.24 4.49 -9.74
N THR A 55 5.48 5.43 -10.30
CA THR A 55 5.79 6.86 -10.21
C THR A 55 5.18 7.43 -8.94
N CYS A 56 6.02 8.00 -8.06
CA CYS A 56 5.53 8.76 -6.91
C CYS A 56 5.09 10.16 -7.35
N VAL A 57 3.89 10.57 -6.96
CA VAL A 57 3.34 11.89 -7.25
C VAL A 57 3.08 12.60 -5.92
N PRO A 58 3.77 13.72 -5.64
CA PRO A 58 3.44 14.58 -4.49
C PRO A 58 2.00 15.07 -4.59
N ALA A 59 1.30 15.12 -3.45
CA ALA A 59 -0.04 15.67 -3.31
C ALA A 59 -0.05 16.77 -2.25
N ASP A 60 -1.20 17.39 -2.01
CA ASP A 60 -1.31 18.54 -1.10
C ASP A 60 -0.78 18.22 0.31
N GLY A 61 -0.02 19.17 0.87
CA GLY A 61 0.64 19.01 2.18
C GLY A 61 1.82 18.04 2.15
N ASP A 62 1.94 17.22 3.21
CA ASP A 62 2.97 16.17 3.34
C ASP A 62 2.45 14.80 2.87
N THR A 63 1.67 14.78 1.78
CA THR A 63 1.06 13.56 1.24
C THR A 63 1.58 13.21 -0.15
N PHE A 64 1.36 11.96 -0.56
CA PHE A 64 1.71 11.48 -1.89
C PHE A 64 0.79 10.33 -2.29
N PHE A 65 0.74 10.04 -3.58
CA PHE A 65 0.17 8.80 -4.09
C PHE A 65 1.09 8.16 -5.13
N CYS A 66 1.02 6.83 -5.22
CA CYS A 66 1.76 6.08 -6.23
C CYS A 66 0.88 5.87 -7.47
N LYS A 67 1.37 6.29 -8.63
CA LYS A 67 0.79 5.92 -9.91
C LYS A 67 1.33 4.54 -10.31
N CYS A 68 0.50 3.52 -10.12
CA CYS A 68 0.90 2.15 -10.40
C CYS A 68 1.01 1.87 -11.90
N PRO A 69 2.03 1.11 -12.33
CA PRO A 69 2.09 0.59 -13.69
C PRO A 69 1.00 -0.48 -13.92
N PRO A 70 0.71 -0.85 -15.18
CA PRO A 70 -0.22 -1.94 -15.48
C PRO A 70 0.12 -3.23 -14.74
N GLY A 71 -0.91 -3.92 -14.22
CA GLY A 71 -0.74 -5.15 -13.44
C GLY A 71 -0.26 -4.95 -12.00
N LYS A 72 -0.22 -3.71 -11.50
CA LYS A 72 0.09 -3.38 -10.10
C LYS A 72 -1.03 -2.60 -9.43
N SER A 73 -1.16 -2.76 -8.13
CA SER A 73 -2.17 -2.06 -7.32
C SER A 73 -1.70 -1.89 -5.87
N GLY A 74 -2.54 -1.25 -5.05
CA GLY A 74 -2.23 -0.94 -3.66
C GLY A 74 -1.64 0.46 -3.50
N GLN A 75 -1.59 0.95 -2.26
CA GLN A 75 -1.10 2.29 -1.94
C GLN A 75 0.34 2.52 -2.39
N PHE A 76 1.17 1.47 -2.29
CA PHE A 76 2.58 1.50 -2.66
C PHE A 76 2.88 0.73 -3.96
N CYS A 77 1.86 0.28 -4.70
CA CYS A 77 2.03 -0.52 -5.93
C CYS A 77 2.83 -1.83 -5.75
N ASP A 78 2.83 -2.38 -4.53
CA ASP A 78 3.50 -3.62 -4.13
C ASP A 78 2.70 -4.88 -4.48
N THR A 79 1.39 -4.73 -4.71
CA THR A 79 0.49 -5.82 -5.05
C THR A 79 0.56 -6.12 -6.55
N ARG A 80 0.77 -7.39 -6.91
CA ARG A 80 0.72 -7.87 -8.29
C ARG A 80 -0.70 -8.32 -8.62
N LEU A 81 -1.35 -7.64 -9.55
CA LEU A 81 -2.72 -7.95 -9.95
C LEU A 81 -2.71 -9.05 -11.02
N ILE A 82 -3.37 -10.18 -10.73
CA ILE A 82 -3.55 -11.27 -11.71
C ILE A 82 -4.86 -11.04 -12.47
N LEU A 83 -5.95 -10.80 -11.74
CA LEU A 83 -7.28 -10.61 -12.29
C LEU A 83 -7.97 -9.50 -11.53
N TYR A 84 -8.69 -8.64 -12.26
CA TYR A 84 -9.53 -7.61 -11.67
C TYR A 84 -10.79 -7.45 -12.51
N ASN A 85 -11.93 -7.42 -11.83
CA ASN A 85 -13.19 -7.02 -12.41
C ASN A 85 -13.91 -6.13 -11.40
N GLY A 86 -14.13 -4.87 -11.77
CA GLY A 86 -14.74 -3.88 -10.90
C GLY A 86 -15.66 -2.96 -11.68
N GLN A 87 -16.60 -2.33 -10.97
CA GLN A 87 -17.47 -1.33 -11.56
C GLN A 87 -16.70 -0.03 -11.87
N GLY A 88 -17.10 0.66 -12.94
CA GLY A 88 -16.53 1.96 -13.32
C GLY A 88 -16.90 3.09 -12.37
N ARG A 89 -16.55 4.34 -12.75
CA ARG A 89 -16.71 5.54 -11.91
C ARG A 89 -18.14 5.84 -11.43
N ALA A 90 -19.15 5.31 -12.11
CA ALA A 90 -20.56 5.45 -11.74
C ALA A 90 -21.09 4.30 -10.85
N GLY A 91 -20.26 3.32 -10.51
CA GLY A 91 -20.62 2.16 -9.71
C GLY A 91 -20.68 2.41 -8.21
N LYS A 92 -21.06 1.38 -7.46
CA LYS A 92 -21.10 1.38 -5.98
C LYS A 92 -19.77 0.93 -5.35
N GLY A 93 -18.75 0.67 -6.17
CA GLY A 93 -17.45 0.19 -5.72
C GLY A 93 -17.37 -1.34 -5.60
N ASP A 94 -18.27 -2.07 -6.23
CA ASP A 94 -18.22 -3.54 -6.27
C ASP A 94 -17.05 -3.98 -7.13
N TYR A 95 -16.28 -4.96 -6.64
CA TYR A 95 -15.18 -5.55 -7.38
C TYR A 95 -14.85 -6.97 -6.91
N LEU A 96 -14.12 -7.69 -7.74
CA LEU A 96 -13.36 -8.88 -7.36
C LEU A 96 -11.96 -8.77 -7.94
N ALA A 97 -10.99 -9.33 -7.23
CA ALA A 97 -9.59 -9.30 -7.61
C ALA A 97 -8.87 -10.55 -7.14
N VAL A 98 -8.00 -11.10 -7.99
CA VAL A 98 -7.00 -12.11 -7.62
C VAL A 98 -5.64 -11.45 -7.75
N SER A 99 -4.84 -11.51 -6.70
CA SER A 99 -3.54 -10.82 -6.62
C SER A 99 -2.47 -11.71 -5.99
N LEU A 100 -1.21 -11.33 -6.16
CA LEU A 100 -0.08 -11.87 -5.41
C LEU A 100 0.45 -10.79 -4.47
N ILE A 101 0.48 -11.12 -3.18
CA ILE A 101 1.06 -10.30 -2.13
C ILE A 101 2.09 -11.16 -1.40
N SER A 102 3.36 -10.76 -1.45
CA SER A 102 4.46 -11.53 -0.86
C SER A 102 4.43 -13.02 -1.27
N GLN A 103 4.18 -13.27 -2.56
CA GLN A 103 4.04 -14.62 -3.17
C GLN A 103 2.87 -15.47 -2.65
N HIS A 104 2.00 -14.94 -1.80
CA HIS A 104 0.74 -15.59 -1.48
C HIS A 104 -0.32 -15.14 -2.48
N VAL A 105 -1.12 -16.11 -2.97
CA VAL A 105 -2.30 -15.80 -3.76
C VAL A 105 -3.37 -15.27 -2.83
N GLU A 106 -3.97 -14.15 -3.21
CA GLU A 106 -5.02 -13.51 -2.46
C GLU A 106 -6.23 -13.24 -3.35
N TYR A 107 -7.41 -13.65 -2.88
CA TYR A 107 -8.68 -13.38 -3.50
C TYR A 107 -9.44 -12.35 -2.67
N ARG A 108 -9.69 -11.17 -3.24
CA ARG A 108 -10.47 -10.09 -2.62
C ARG A 108 -11.74 -9.84 -3.41
N TYR A 109 -12.83 -9.53 -2.72
CA TYR A 109 -14.03 -9.04 -3.37
C TYR A 109 -14.84 -8.13 -2.43
N ASN A 110 -15.54 -7.19 -3.03
CA ASN A 110 -16.49 -6.29 -2.38
C ASN A 110 -17.77 -6.28 -3.23
N LEU A 111 -18.92 -6.41 -2.58
CA LEU A 111 -20.24 -6.49 -3.23
C LEU A 111 -21.15 -5.34 -2.79
N GLY A 112 -20.57 -4.29 -2.23
CA GLY A 112 -21.29 -3.21 -1.59
C GLY A 112 -21.87 -3.64 -0.25
N GLY A 113 -22.26 -2.65 0.54
CA GLY A 113 -22.97 -2.82 1.79
C GLY A 113 -24.22 -1.97 1.81
N VAL A 114 -25.33 -2.52 2.32
CA VAL A 114 -26.54 -1.74 2.60
C VAL A 114 -26.48 -1.34 4.06
N GLY A 115 -26.05 -0.11 4.35
CA GLY A 115 -26.05 0.46 5.70
C GLY A 115 -24.83 1.37 5.99
N PRO A 116 -24.89 2.20 7.05
CA PRO A 116 -23.91 3.26 7.31
C PRO A 116 -22.48 2.77 7.64
N ASN A 117 -22.24 1.47 7.79
CA ASN A 117 -20.94 0.90 8.20
C ASN A 117 -20.51 -0.38 7.43
N LEU A 118 -21.10 -0.70 6.26
CA LEU A 118 -20.78 -1.95 5.57
C LEU A 118 -19.77 -1.75 4.41
N SER A 119 -18.49 -1.67 4.72
CA SER A 119 -17.46 -2.13 3.77
C SER A 119 -17.40 -3.65 3.85
N SER A 120 -17.98 -4.35 2.88
CA SER A 120 -18.05 -5.82 2.85
C SER A 120 -16.87 -6.40 2.07
N THR A 121 -15.67 -5.82 2.22
CA THR A 121 -14.48 -6.37 1.54
C THR A 121 -14.09 -7.67 2.24
N VAL A 122 -14.19 -8.77 1.51
CA VAL A 122 -13.72 -10.07 1.95
C VAL A 122 -12.33 -10.32 1.37
N VAL A 123 -11.47 -10.92 2.17
CA VAL A 123 -10.09 -11.27 1.81
C VAL A 123 -9.88 -12.73 2.16
N ILE A 124 -9.45 -13.52 1.18
CA ILE A 124 -9.05 -14.91 1.37
C ILE A 124 -7.63 -15.05 0.85
N THR A 125 -6.70 -15.40 1.74
CA THR A 125 -5.29 -15.57 1.41
C THR A 125 -4.94 -17.05 1.46
N ALA A 126 -4.31 -17.56 0.42
CA ALA A 126 -3.77 -18.91 0.41
C ALA A 126 -2.65 -19.01 1.47
N PRO A 127 -2.55 -20.13 2.22
CA PRO A 127 -1.57 -20.24 3.30
C PRO A 127 -0.13 -20.48 2.80
N ASN A 128 0.01 -20.93 1.56
CA ASN A 128 1.30 -21.30 0.98
C ASN A 128 1.71 -20.27 -0.06
N MET A 129 3.01 -19.95 -0.08
CA MET A 129 3.63 -19.18 -1.14
C MET A 129 3.72 -19.99 -2.43
N ILE A 130 3.55 -19.31 -3.56
CA ILE A 130 3.83 -19.87 -4.88
C ILE A 130 5.25 -19.53 -5.32
N SER A 131 5.82 -20.34 -6.22
CA SER A 131 7.07 -20.02 -6.90
C SER A 131 6.77 -19.19 -8.15
N LEU A 132 7.64 -18.23 -8.50
CA LEU A 132 7.36 -17.29 -9.60
C LEU A 132 7.69 -17.83 -11.00
N ASN A 133 8.37 -18.98 -11.08
CA ASN A 133 8.87 -19.56 -12.34
C ASN A 133 8.27 -20.95 -12.63
N GLU A 134 7.18 -21.30 -11.95
CA GLU A 134 6.46 -22.55 -12.17
C GLU A 134 4.99 -22.25 -12.46
N TRP A 135 4.33 -23.21 -13.13
CA TRP A 135 2.91 -23.11 -13.40
C TRP A 135 2.11 -23.46 -12.14
N HIS A 136 1.20 -22.56 -11.76
CA HIS A 136 0.26 -22.77 -10.69
C HIS A 136 -1.18 -22.66 -11.21
N SER A 137 -2.08 -23.42 -10.60
CA SER A 137 -3.52 -23.33 -10.83
C SER A 137 -4.19 -22.62 -9.66
N ILE A 138 -5.00 -21.62 -9.96
CA ILE A 138 -5.75 -20.85 -8.95
C ILE A 138 -7.23 -21.06 -9.23
N ARG A 139 -7.95 -21.59 -8.23
CA ARG A 139 -9.40 -21.76 -8.27
C ARG A 139 -10.03 -20.86 -7.21
N VAL A 140 -10.87 -19.93 -7.68
CA VAL A 140 -11.71 -19.11 -6.81
C VAL A 140 -13.17 -19.41 -7.10
N THR A 141 -13.98 -19.50 -6.04
CA THR A 141 -15.44 -19.60 -6.17
C THR A 141 -16.08 -18.55 -5.29
N ARG A 142 -17.23 -18.02 -5.71
CA ARG A 142 -18.02 -17.10 -4.89
C ARG A 142 -19.50 -17.39 -5.06
N ASN A 143 -20.19 -17.53 -3.94
CA ASN A 143 -21.65 -17.60 -3.88
C ASN A 143 -22.14 -16.52 -2.91
N ARG A 144 -22.71 -15.44 -3.45
CA ARG A 144 -23.09 -14.25 -2.65
C ARG A 144 -21.91 -13.75 -1.81
N LYS A 145 -22.02 -13.78 -0.48
CA LYS A 145 -20.98 -13.34 0.47
C LYS A 145 -19.92 -14.41 0.74
N GLU A 146 -20.21 -15.67 0.46
CA GLU A 146 -19.28 -16.77 0.66
C GLU A 146 -18.32 -16.86 -0.51
N GLY A 147 -17.05 -17.11 -0.18
CA GLY A 147 -15.98 -17.25 -1.15
C GLY A 147 -15.04 -18.37 -0.75
N SER A 148 -14.39 -18.98 -1.73
CA SER A 148 -13.31 -19.92 -1.49
C SER A 148 -12.14 -19.69 -2.45
N LEU A 149 -10.95 -20.05 -1.99
CA LEU A 149 -9.70 -20.00 -2.73
C LEU A 149 -8.95 -21.33 -2.55
N GLN A 150 -8.50 -21.89 -3.65
CA GLN A 150 -7.58 -23.03 -3.68
C GLN A 150 -6.45 -22.75 -4.66
N VAL A 151 -5.23 -23.07 -4.25
CA VAL A 151 -4.04 -23.02 -5.12
C VAL A 151 -3.51 -24.43 -5.27
N ASP A 152 -3.32 -24.84 -6.52
CA ASP A 152 -2.90 -26.20 -6.90
C ASP A 152 -3.78 -27.28 -6.26
N ARG A 153 -3.14 -28.31 -5.69
CA ARG A 153 -3.79 -29.36 -4.91
C ARG A 153 -3.75 -29.04 -3.41
N GLY A 154 -3.55 -27.77 -3.05
CA GLY A 154 -3.50 -27.28 -1.68
C GLY A 154 -4.87 -27.21 -1.01
N PRO A 155 -4.92 -26.73 0.26
CA PRO A 155 -6.16 -26.61 1.01
C PRO A 155 -7.10 -25.58 0.39
N VAL A 156 -8.40 -25.85 0.49
CA VAL A 156 -9.44 -24.87 0.16
C VAL A 156 -9.63 -23.95 1.38
N VAL A 157 -9.39 -22.66 1.21
CA VAL A 157 -9.63 -21.64 2.23
C VAL A 157 -10.96 -20.99 1.94
N GLN A 158 -11.85 -20.93 2.93
CA GLN A 158 -13.14 -20.27 2.80
C GLN A 158 -13.15 -18.96 3.58
N ALA A 159 -13.85 -17.95 3.06
CA ALA A 159 -14.19 -16.78 3.84
C ALA A 159 -15.25 -17.18 4.87
N VAL A 160 -14.83 -17.35 6.13
CA VAL A 160 -15.77 -17.48 7.23
C VAL A 160 -16.41 -16.12 7.43
N SER A 161 -17.63 -15.96 6.93
CA SER A 161 -18.52 -14.90 7.42
C SER A 161 -18.62 -15.09 8.92
N MET A 162 -18.33 -14.06 9.72
CA MET A 162 -18.57 -14.04 11.18
C MET A 162 -20.08 -14.08 11.53
N VAL A 163 -20.89 -14.79 10.75
CA VAL A 163 -22.30 -15.05 10.96
C VAL A 163 -22.64 -16.40 10.32
N HIS A 164 -22.15 -17.52 10.85
CA HIS A 164 -22.85 -18.82 10.85
C HIS A 164 -22.18 -19.71 11.91
N MET A 165 -22.89 -19.90 13.02
CA MET A 165 -22.58 -20.89 14.04
C MET A 165 -23.51 -22.07 13.75
N ASP A 166 -23.00 -23.08 13.03
CA ASP A 166 -23.77 -24.29 12.76
C ASP A 166 -23.86 -25.13 14.03
N LEU A 167 -25.00 -25.04 14.71
CA LEU A 167 -25.35 -25.93 15.82
C LEU A 167 -25.88 -27.24 15.23
N VAL A 168 -25.03 -28.26 15.10
CA VAL A 168 -25.47 -29.61 14.72
C VAL A 168 -25.99 -30.33 15.97
N LEU A 169 -27.31 -30.29 16.19
CA LEU A 169 -27.96 -31.14 17.19
C LEU A 169 -28.21 -32.52 16.58
N LYS A 170 -27.52 -33.56 17.09
CA LYS A 170 -27.95 -34.94 16.89
C LYS A 170 -29.19 -35.18 17.76
N ARG A 171 -30.26 -35.72 17.18
CA ARG A 171 -31.37 -36.30 17.97
C ARG A 171 -30.80 -37.42 18.84
N ALA A 172 -31.15 -37.39 20.13
CA ALA A 172 -31.03 -38.53 21.03
C ALA A 172 -31.98 -39.64 20.59
#